data_AF-A0A9E0INS4-F1
#
_entry.id   AF-A0A9E0INS4-F1
#
_cell.length_a   1.000
_cell.length_b   1.000
_cell.length_c   1.000
_cell.angle_alpha   90.00
_cell.angle_beta   90.00
_cell.angle_gamma   90.00
#
_symmetry.space_group_name_H-M   'P 1'
#
loop_
_entity.id
_entity.type
_entity.pdbx_description
1 polymer ?
#
loop_
_entity_poly.entity_id
_entity_poly.type
_entity_poly.pdbx_seq_one_letter_code
_entity_poly.pdbx_strand_id
1 'polypeptide(L)'
;MRRALVLVPLLLACGAPVPSTQDSGPHARIDAPPAGRATSDRPDDVTGPQVHLFYVVPADGEDRQLDLDGTLARSVAAWNGWLGRELGGAGFRLDTAGGELDITFVRLSQDEASLTARGAYVRDALEDELSSRGDVGPQHPDKLAAVYYDGGSTWACGGGAWPPALVGRVAAMYLRGTPPGAPPCAGNPFSPDGVATGYLEFAMVHEILHTVGAVATCAPNHALDGHVGDDPTDLMYAGPLPWQPSRLDVGRNDYAGHGRADCLDLTRSALLGGDQRPPGW
;
A
#
# COMPACT_ATOMS: atom_id res chain seq x y z
N MET A 1 13.96 -3.92 81.90
CA MET A 1 14.23 -4.95 80.86
C MET A 1 13.94 -4.32 79.51
N ARG A 2 14.98 -4.15 78.68
CA ARG A 2 14.95 -3.40 77.41
C ARG A 2 14.23 -4.22 76.34
N ARG A 3 13.17 -3.68 75.74
CA ARG A 3 12.53 -4.26 74.55
C ARG A 3 13.27 -3.78 73.31
N ALA A 4 13.90 -4.72 72.61
CA ALA A 4 14.58 -4.49 71.34
C ALA A 4 13.55 -4.26 70.23
N LEU A 5 13.75 -3.19 69.46
CA LEU A 5 13.04 -2.86 68.23
C LEU A 5 13.62 -3.74 67.11
N VAL A 6 12.82 -4.63 66.52
CA VAL A 6 13.23 -5.42 65.36
C VAL A 6 12.91 -4.59 64.10
N LEU A 7 13.96 -4.15 63.41
CA LEU A 7 13.89 -3.52 62.09
C LEU A 7 13.54 -4.61 61.06
N VAL A 8 12.41 -4.46 60.37
CA VAL A 8 12.07 -5.29 59.20
C VAL A 8 12.67 -4.60 57.96
N PRO A 9 13.53 -5.28 57.18
CA PRO A 9 14.06 -4.71 55.95
C PRO A 9 12.98 -4.77 54.85
N LEU A 10 12.64 -3.61 54.29
CA LEU A 10 11.83 -3.50 53.09
C LEU A 10 12.72 -3.90 51.89
N LEU A 11 12.64 -5.17 51.48
CA LEU A 11 13.25 -5.65 50.24
C LEU A 11 12.45 -5.10 49.05
N LEU A 12 13.03 -4.11 48.38
CA LEU A 12 12.61 -3.69 47.04
C LEU A 12 12.94 -4.84 46.08
N ALA A 13 11.95 -5.67 45.77
CA ALA A 13 12.08 -6.65 44.70
C ALA A 13 11.99 -5.90 43.36
N CYS A 14 13.12 -5.70 42.69
CA CYS A 14 13.15 -5.42 41.27
C CYS A 14 12.48 -6.59 40.56
N GLY A 15 11.26 -6.38 40.04
CA GLY A 15 10.61 -7.35 39.16
C GLY A 15 11.52 -7.62 37.97
N ALA A 16 11.98 -8.86 37.84
CA ALA A 16 12.63 -9.31 36.62
C ALA A 16 11.68 -9.06 35.44
N PRO A 17 12.18 -8.65 34.26
CA PRO A 17 11.36 -8.60 33.07
C PRO A 17 10.80 -10.00 32.82
N VAL A 18 9.48 -10.10 32.82
CA VAL A 18 8.79 -11.30 32.34
C VAL A 18 9.24 -11.47 30.88
N PRO A 19 9.80 -12.63 30.50
CA PRO A 19 10.08 -12.87 29.09
C PRO A 19 8.74 -12.85 28.37
N SER A 20 8.54 -11.85 27.52
CA SER A 20 7.48 -11.88 26.53
C SER A 20 7.73 -13.11 25.66
N THR A 21 6.92 -14.14 25.86
CA THR A 21 6.82 -15.24 24.90
C THR A 21 6.36 -14.62 23.59
N GLN A 22 7.27 -14.54 22.63
CA GLN A 22 6.91 -14.25 21.24
C GLN A 22 5.90 -15.31 20.82
N ASP A 23 4.71 -14.86 20.47
CA ASP A 23 3.65 -15.69 19.92
C ASP A 23 4.12 -16.24 18.58
N SER A 24 4.43 -17.54 18.55
CA SER A 24 4.95 -18.25 17.39
C SER A 24 3.83 -18.91 16.58
N GLY A 25 2.72 -18.21 16.40
CA GLY A 25 1.78 -18.48 15.31
C GLY A 25 2.41 -18.09 13.96
N PRO A 26 1.92 -18.61 12.83
CA PRO A 26 2.42 -18.23 11.51
C PRO A 26 1.92 -16.82 11.17
N HIS A 27 2.48 -15.81 11.81
CA HIS A 27 2.37 -14.44 11.32
C HIS A 27 3.19 -14.38 10.03
N ALA A 28 2.54 -14.01 8.92
CA ALA A 28 3.21 -13.86 7.64
C ALA A 28 4.41 -12.90 7.80
N ARG A 29 5.57 -13.30 7.27
CA ARG A 29 6.81 -12.51 7.31
C ARG A 29 6.78 -11.49 6.19
N ILE A 30 5.89 -10.51 6.31
CA ILE A 30 5.64 -9.51 5.27
C ILE A 30 6.77 -8.49 5.15
N ASP A 31 7.68 -8.41 6.12
CA ASP A 31 8.83 -7.49 6.18
C ASP A 31 10.16 -8.16 5.78
N ALA A 32 10.17 -9.47 5.54
CA ALA A 32 11.35 -10.24 5.20
C ALA A 32 11.53 -10.36 3.68
N PRO A 33 12.77 -10.46 3.18
CA PRO A 33 13.03 -10.86 1.80
C PRO A 33 12.34 -12.20 1.47
N PRO A 34 11.64 -12.31 0.33
CA PRO A 34 11.07 -13.57 -0.12
C PRO A 34 12.17 -14.63 -0.38
N ALA A 35 11.83 -15.91 -0.26
CA ALA A 35 12.76 -17.02 -0.47
C ALA A 35 13.31 -17.11 -1.91
N GLY A 36 12.62 -16.50 -2.88
CA GLY A 36 13.03 -16.44 -4.27
C GLY A 36 12.05 -15.66 -5.13
N ARG A 37 12.41 -15.46 -6.39
CA ARG A 37 11.60 -14.69 -7.34
C ARG A 37 10.38 -15.49 -7.78
N ALA A 38 9.20 -14.91 -7.66
CA ALA A 38 7.99 -15.38 -8.33
C ALA A 38 7.82 -14.63 -9.66
N THR A 39 7.44 -15.33 -10.73
CA THR A 39 7.16 -14.73 -12.06
C THR A 39 5.70 -14.95 -12.49
N SER A 40 4.90 -15.42 -11.55
CA SER A 40 3.45 -15.64 -11.65
C SER A 40 2.90 -15.67 -10.23
N ASP A 41 1.61 -15.39 -10.11
CA ASP A 41 0.86 -15.55 -8.86
C ASP A 41 1.06 -16.96 -8.27
N ARG A 42 1.43 -17.05 -6.99
CA ARG A 42 1.60 -18.32 -6.28
C ARG A 42 0.28 -18.73 -5.62
N PRO A 43 0.13 -19.99 -5.18
CA PRO A 43 -1.06 -20.38 -4.43
C PRO A 43 -1.18 -19.60 -3.12
N ASP A 44 -2.27 -18.85 -2.99
CA ASP A 44 -2.56 -18.03 -1.80
C ASP A 44 -2.64 -18.86 -0.51
N ASP A 45 -2.17 -18.26 0.59
CA ASP A 45 -2.41 -18.77 1.94
C ASP A 45 -3.87 -18.57 2.39
N VAL A 46 -4.54 -17.54 1.86
CA VAL A 46 -5.93 -17.19 2.18
C VAL A 46 -6.69 -16.83 0.91
N THR A 47 -7.96 -17.24 0.82
CA THR A 47 -8.79 -16.97 -0.36
C THR A 47 -9.56 -15.66 -0.25
N GLY A 48 -9.91 -15.08 -1.40
CA GLY A 48 -10.83 -13.95 -1.54
C GLY A 48 -10.10 -12.63 -1.81
N PRO A 49 -10.76 -11.48 -1.66
CA PRO A 49 -10.19 -10.20 -2.08
C PRO A 49 -8.88 -9.86 -1.35
N GLN A 50 -7.81 -9.63 -2.12
CA GLN A 50 -6.47 -9.31 -1.66
C GLN A 50 -5.78 -8.25 -2.54
N VAL A 51 -4.79 -7.58 -1.97
CA VAL A 51 -3.84 -6.73 -2.69
C VAL A 51 -2.62 -7.57 -3.04
N HIS A 52 -2.42 -7.80 -4.33
CA HIS A 52 -1.27 -8.52 -4.89
C HIS A 52 -0.16 -7.56 -5.31
N LEU A 53 1.09 -7.93 -5.06
CA LEU A 53 2.23 -7.07 -5.25
C LEU A 53 2.94 -7.43 -6.54
N PHE A 54 3.36 -6.41 -7.29
CA PHE A 54 4.12 -6.60 -8.51
C PHE A 54 5.40 -5.75 -8.47
N TYR A 55 6.51 -6.35 -8.88
CA TYR A 55 7.72 -5.62 -9.24
C TYR A 55 7.87 -5.68 -10.76
N VAL A 56 7.71 -4.54 -11.42
CA VAL A 56 7.59 -4.47 -12.88
C VAL A 56 8.76 -3.67 -13.44
N VAL A 57 9.42 -4.18 -14.46
CA VAL A 57 10.54 -3.50 -15.13
C VAL A 57 10.28 -3.39 -16.64
N PRO A 58 10.68 -2.28 -17.29
CA PRO A 58 10.58 -2.18 -18.75
C PRO A 58 11.48 -3.23 -19.44
N ALA A 59 11.23 -3.48 -20.72
CA ALA A 59 11.96 -4.47 -21.50
C ALA A 59 13.48 -4.29 -21.42
N ASP A 60 13.94 -3.04 -21.55
CA ASP A 60 15.33 -2.59 -21.50
C ASP A 60 15.76 -2.06 -20.12
N GLY A 61 14.88 -2.17 -19.12
CA GLY A 61 15.13 -1.73 -17.76
C GLY A 61 16.11 -2.60 -17.00
N GLU A 62 16.96 -1.96 -16.20
CA GLU A 62 17.74 -2.63 -15.17
C GLU A 62 16.81 -3.25 -14.12
N ASP A 63 17.03 -4.52 -13.83
CA ASP A 63 16.38 -5.21 -12.72
C ASP A 63 17.21 -5.00 -11.45
N ARG A 64 16.72 -4.14 -10.56
CA ARG A 64 17.35 -3.83 -9.27
C ARG A 64 17.02 -4.87 -8.19
N GLN A 65 16.24 -5.91 -8.51
CA GLN A 65 15.89 -7.01 -7.61
C GLN A 65 15.20 -6.55 -6.32
N LEU A 66 14.38 -5.51 -6.38
CA LEU A 66 13.67 -4.97 -5.21
C LEU A 66 12.66 -5.96 -4.61
N ASP A 67 12.21 -6.93 -5.41
CA ASP A 67 11.40 -8.07 -5.00
C ASP A 67 12.17 -9.10 -4.16
N LEU A 68 13.51 -9.08 -4.19
CA LEU A 68 14.37 -10.10 -3.56
C LEU A 68 15.20 -9.60 -2.39
N ASP A 69 15.53 -8.32 -2.33
CA ASP A 69 16.40 -7.76 -1.28
C ASP A 69 15.63 -7.29 -0.03
N GLY A 70 14.31 -7.52 -0.02
CA GLY A 70 13.39 -7.12 1.04
C GLY A 70 12.99 -5.64 1.01
N THR A 71 13.43 -4.86 0.03
CA THR A 71 13.04 -3.44 -0.10
C THR A 71 11.53 -3.29 -0.25
N LEU A 72 10.91 -4.04 -1.17
CA LEU A 72 9.45 -3.99 -1.33
C LEU A 72 8.72 -4.59 -0.13
N ALA A 73 9.23 -5.69 0.45
CA ALA A 73 8.66 -6.29 1.65
C ALA A 73 8.57 -5.28 2.81
N ARG A 74 9.67 -4.57 3.10
CA ARG A 74 9.68 -3.50 4.12
C ARG A 74 8.75 -2.35 3.75
N SER A 75 8.76 -1.87 2.50
CA SER A 75 7.83 -0.81 2.07
C SER A 75 6.38 -1.21 2.33
N VAL A 76 6.01 -2.45 1.97
CA VAL A 76 4.67 -3.02 2.16
C VAL A 76 4.29 -3.16 3.63
N ALA A 77 5.19 -3.68 4.45
CA ALA A 77 4.99 -3.75 5.90
C ALA A 77 4.75 -2.36 6.51
N ALA A 78 5.51 -1.35 6.07
CA ALA A 78 5.42 0.01 6.59
C ALA A 78 4.08 0.67 6.26
N TRP A 79 3.68 0.66 4.98
CA TRP A 79 2.43 1.31 4.58
C TRP A 79 1.20 0.55 5.09
N ASN A 80 1.23 -0.79 5.11
CA ASN A 80 0.09 -1.57 5.58
C ASN A 80 -0.04 -1.48 7.10
N GLY A 81 1.09 -1.43 7.82
CA GLY A 81 1.13 -1.19 9.25
C GLY A 81 0.64 0.21 9.62
N TRP A 82 0.97 1.24 8.83
CA TRP A 82 0.43 2.59 9.02
C TRP A 82 -1.08 2.64 8.80
N LEU A 83 -1.57 2.06 7.70
CA LEU A 83 -2.99 1.98 7.42
C LEU A 83 -3.75 1.24 8.54
N GLY A 84 -3.21 0.11 9.01
CA GLY A 84 -3.77 -0.64 10.12
C GLY A 84 -3.87 0.18 11.40
N ARG A 85 -2.89 1.03 11.71
CA ARG A 85 -2.96 1.95 12.87
C ARG A 85 -4.06 2.99 12.70
N GLU A 86 -4.20 3.58 11.51
CA GLU A 86 -5.25 4.54 11.22
C GLU A 86 -6.64 3.91 11.34
N LEU A 87 -6.78 2.63 10.99
CA LEU A 87 -8.03 1.88 11.03
C LEU A 87 -8.28 1.10 12.33
N GLY A 88 -7.44 1.25 13.35
CA GLY A 88 -7.62 0.59 14.65
C GLY A 88 -7.32 -0.91 14.67
N GLY A 89 -6.59 -1.43 13.67
CA GLY A 89 -5.99 -2.77 13.70
C GLY A 89 -5.95 -3.49 12.35
N ALA A 90 -6.87 -3.20 11.43
CA ALA A 90 -6.95 -3.91 10.15
C ALA A 90 -6.28 -3.10 9.02
N GLY A 91 -5.24 -3.66 8.40
CA GLY A 91 -4.70 -3.20 7.12
C GLY A 91 -5.30 -3.98 5.94
N PHE A 92 -4.85 -3.69 4.73
CA PHE A 92 -5.19 -4.48 3.55
C PHE A 92 -4.81 -5.95 3.74
N ARG A 93 -5.68 -6.84 3.26
CA ARG A 93 -5.39 -8.25 3.06
C ARG A 93 -4.37 -8.35 1.94
N LEU A 94 -3.12 -8.55 2.33
CA LEU A 94 -2.04 -8.74 1.39
C LEU A 94 -2.10 -10.13 0.80
N ASP A 95 -1.63 -10.25 -0.43
CA ASP A 95 -1.39 -11.54 -1.04
C ASP A 95 -0.14 -12.20 -0.46
N THR A 96 -0.28 -13.45 -0.02
CA THR A 96 0.80 -14.19 0.63
C THR A 96 0.77 -15.64 0.19
N ALA A 97 1.95 -16.24 0.04
CA ALA A 97 2.12 -17.64 -0.28
C ALA A 97 3.22 -18.26 0.58
N GLY A 98 2.90 -19.32 1.31
CA GLY A 98 3.84 -19.98 2.22
C GLY A 98 4.23 -19.13 3.43
N GLY A 99 3.39 -18.18 3.84
CA GLY A 99 3.66 -17.25 4.93
C GLY A 99 4.59 -16.09 4.56
N GLU A 100 4.86 -15.87 3.28
CA GLU A 100 5.66 -14.75 2.76
C GLU A 100 4.78 -13.87 1.87
N LEU A 101 5.11 -12.58 1.78
CA LEU A 101 4.48 -11.67 0.83
C LEU A 101 4.65 -12.20 -0.59
N ASP A 102 3.56 -12.22 -1.37
CA ASP A 102 3.65 -12.62 -2.77
C ASP A 102 3.90 -11.44 -3.69
N ILE A 103 5.09 -11.41 -4.31
CA ILE A 103 5.51 -10.36 -5.23
C ILE A 103 5.80 -11.01 -6.59
N THR A 104 4.94 -10.72 -7.56
CA THR A 104 5.16 -11.16 -8.95
C THR A 104 6.13 -10.22 -9.66
N PHE A 105 7.26 -10.76 -10.11
CA PHE A 105 8.17 -10.06 -11.01
C PHE A 105 7.67 -10.14 -12.46
N VAL A 106 7.58 -8.98 -13.11
CA VAL A 106 7.26 -8.89 -14.54
C VAL A 106 8.30 -8.04 -15.26
N ARG A 107 8.87 -8.61 -16.32
CA ARG A 107 9.57 -7.84 -17.35
C ARG A 107 8.62 -7.60 -18.52
N LEU A 108 8.36 -6.33 -18.80
CA LEU A 108 7.49 -5.91 -19.88
C LEU A 108 8.15 -6.16 -21.24
N SER A 109 7.32 -6.19 -22.27
CA SER A 109 7.68 -6.19 -23.68
C SER A 109 7.93 -4.78 -24.21
N GLN A 110 7.31 -3.77 -23.61
CA GLN A 110 7.53 -2.36 -23.93
C GLN A 110 8.81 -1.82 -23.26
N ASP A 111 9.55 -1.00 -24.00
CA ASP A 111 10.74 -0.31 -23.48
C ASP A 111 10.37 0.95 -22.67
N GLU A 112 11.34 1.43 -21.89
CA GLU A 112 11.17 2.58 -20.99
C GLU A 112 10.74 3.85 -21.74
N ALA A 113 11.29 4.07 -22.94
CA ALA A 113 10.99 5.25 -23.74
C ALA A 113 9.53 5.24 -24.23
N SER A 114 9.03 4.08 -24.68
CA SER A 114 7.66 3.90 -25.17
C SER A 114 6.64 4.06 -24.04
N LEU A 115 6.94 3.53 -22.86
CA LEU A 115 6.10 3.68 -21.67
C LEU A 115 6.09 5.13 -21.18
N THR A 116 7.25 5.76 -21.03
CA THR A 116 7.37 7.16 -20.60
C THR A 116 6.66 8.13 -21.55
N ALA A 117 6.66 7.83 -22.85
CA ALA A 117 5.95 8.62 -23.87
C ALA A 117 4.42 8.60 -23.71
N ARG A 118 3.86 7.71 -22.90
CA ARG A 118 2.42 7.68 -22.57
C ARG A 118 1.99 8.83 -21.65
N GLY A 119 2.93 9.54 -21.01
CA GLY A 119 2.61 10.71 -20.18
C GLY A 119 1.71 10.33 -19.00
N ALA A 120 0.51 10.89 -18.92
CA ALA A 120 -0.45 10.58 -17.87
C ALA A 120 -1.00 9.13 -17.92
N TYR A 121 -0.83 8.43 -19.04
CA TYR A 121 -1.41 7.10 -19.29
C TYR A 121 -0.43 5.93 -19.08
N VAL A 122 0.62 6.12 -18.28
CA VAL A 122 1.58 5.03 -17.97
C VAL A 122 0.86 3.89 -17.24
N ARG A 123 0.04 4.16 -16.22
CA ARG A 123 -0.74 3.13 -15.51
C ARG A 123 -1.62 2.33 -16.46
N ASP A 124 -2.33 2.99 -17.38
CA ASP A 124 -3.18 2.32 -18.37
C ASP A 124 -2.36 1.37 -19.25
N ALA A 125 -1.18 1.79 -19.71
CA ALA A 125 -0.29 0.94 -20.48
C ALA A 125 0.26 -0.26 -19.68
N LEU A 126 0.54 -0.08 -18.39
CA LEU A 126 0.92 -1.17 -17.49
C LEU A 126 -0.24 -2.15 -17.30
N GLU A 127 -1.44 -1.64 -17.04
CA GLU A 127 -2.64 -2.47 -16.83
C GLU A 127 -3.04 -3.25 -18.07
N ASP A 128 -2.98 -2.62 -19.25
CA ASP A 128 -3.24 -3.28 -20.53
C ASP A 128 -2.27 -4.44 -20.77
N GLU A 129 -0.98 -4.22 -20.52
CA GLU A 129 0.04 -5.25 -20.73
C GLU A 129 -0.09 -6.40 -19.72
N LEU A 130 -0.23 -6.09 -18.43
CA LEU A 130 -0.46 -7.11 -17.39
C LEU A 130 -1.74 -7.90 -17.64
N SER A 131 -2.81 -7.24 -18.09
CA SER A 131 -4.06 -7.91 -18.45
C SER A 131 -3.90 -8.81 -19.67
N SER A 132 -3.17 -8.36 -20.70
CA SER A 132 -2.92 -9.15 -21.91
C SER A 132 -2.12 -10.43 -21.63
N ARG A 133 -1.30 -10.41 -20.59
CA ARG A 133 -0.51 -11.55 -20.10
C ARG A 133 -1.33 -12.47 -19.18
N GLY A 134 -2.49 -12.01 -18.71
CA GLY A 134 -3.32 -12.70 -17.74
C GLY A 134 -2.84 -12.57 -16.29
N ASP A 135 -1.90 -11.66 -16.02
CA ASP A 135 -1.37 -11.40 -14.67
C ASP A 135 -2.38 -10.63 -13.80
N VAL A 136 -3.30 -9.87 -14.43
CA VAL A 136 -4.42 -9.18 -13.77
C VAL A 136 -5.69 -9.34 -14.60
N GLY A 137 -6.84 -9.03 -14.02
CA GLY A 137 -8.14 -9.07 -14.72
C GLY A 137 -8.96 -10.31 -14.38
N PRO A 138 -9.77 -10.85 -15.31
CA PRO A 138 -10.71 -11.94 -15.03
C PRO A 138 -10.09 -13.25 -14.50
N GLN A 139 -8.78 -13.45 -14.72
CA GLN A 139 -8.01 -14.58 -14.20
C GLN A 139 -7.75 -14.44 -12.69
N HIS A 140 -7.68 -13.20 -12.20
CA HIS A 140 -7.44 -12.85 -10.80
C HIS A 140 -8.56 -11.91 -10.31
N PRO A 141 -9.84 -12.36 -10.31
CA PRO A 141 -11.00 -11.49 -10.11
C PRO A 141 -11.08 -10.88 -8.70
N ASP A 142 -10.34 -11.46 -7.76
CA ASP A 142 -10.25 -11.03 -6.37
C ASP A 142 -8.94 -10.30 -6.04
N LYS A 143 -8.12 -9.95 -7.04
CA LYS A 143 -6.84 -9.25 -6.80
C LYS A 143 -6.85 -7.80 -7.28
N LEU A 144 -6.35 -6.91 -6.42
CA LEU A 144 -5.93 -5.54 -6.76
C LEU A 144 -4.42 -5.58 -6.92
N ALA A 145 -3.89 -5.12 -8.04
CA ALA A 145 -2.46 -5.09 -8.28
C ALA A 145 -1.85 -3.78 -7.77
N ALA A 146 -1.02 -3.88 -6.74
CA ALA A 146 -0.13 -2.81 -6.29
C ALA A 146 1.23 -2.98 -6.99
N VAL A 147 1.44 -2.16 -8.02
CA VAL A 147 2.55 -2.26 -8.96
C VAL A 147 3.65 -1.27 -8.58
N TYR A 148 4.84 -1.79 -8.28
CA TYR A 148 6.08 -1.02 -8.23
C TYR A 148 6.78 -1.11 -9.60
N TYR A 149 6.55 -0.12 -10.46
CA TYR A 149 7.18 -0.04 -11.78
C TYR A 149 8.54 0.66 -11.69
N ASP A 150 9.63 -0.05 -11.97
CA ASP A 150 11.01 0.45 -12.00
C ASP A 150 11.35 1.21 -13.27
N GLY A 151 10.42 2.05 -13.71
CA GLY A 151 10.58 2.92 -14.85
C GLY A 151 9.92 4.27 -14.62
N GLY A 152 9.89 5.03 -15.70
CA GLY A 152 9.63 6.45 -15.72
C GLY A 152 8.17 6.84 -15.95
N SER A 153 7.91 8.10 -15.62
CA SER A 153 6.70 8.85 -15.93
C SER A 153 7.08 10.32 -15.96
N THR A 154 6.61 11.06 -16.96
CA THR A 154 6.81 12.52 -17.02
C THR A 154 5.65 13.28 -16.37
N TRP A 155 4.73 12.59 -15.70
CA TRP A 155 3.49 13.18 -15.21
C TRP A 155 3.40 13.19 -13.68
N ALA A 156 3.64 12.04 -13.04
CA ALA A 156 3.49 11.85 -11.60
C ALA A 156 4.49 10.78 -11.08
N CYS A 157 4.49 10.52 -9.77
CA CYS A 157 5.20 9.37 -9.19
C CYS A 157 4.31 8.15 -8.97
N GLY A 158 3.00 8.28 -9.14
CA GLY A 158 2.05 7.19 -9.07
C GLY A 158 0.82 7.44 -9.93
N GLY A 159 -0.03 6.44 -10.04
CA GLY A 159 -1.36 6.55 -10.60
C GLY A 159 -2.23 5.34 -10.25
N GLY A 160 -3.46 5.62 -9.83
CA GLY A 160 -4.54 4.65 -9.68
C GLY A 160 -5.67 4.94 -10.66
N ALA A 161 -6.51 3.94 -10.90
CA ALA A 161 -7.79 4.15 -11.57
C ALA A 161 -8.78 4.78 -10.58
N TRP A 162 -9.59 5.77 -10.97
CA TRP A 162 -10.63 6.31 -10.07
C TRP A 162 -12.03 6.03 -10.61
N PRO A 163 -12.73 5.01 -10.08
CA PRO A 163 -14.06 4.65 -10.58
C PRO A 163 -15.16 5.58 -10.04
N PRO A 164 -16.29 5.72 -10.76
CA PRO A 164 -16.64 5.03 -12.01
C PRO A 164 -16.07 5.70 -13.26
N ALA A 165 -15.38 6.84 -13.14
CA ALA A 165 -14.81 7.54 -14.28
C ALA A 165 -13.76 6.68 -15.02
N LEU A 166 -12.98 5.92 -14.24
CA LEU A 166 -11.99 4.98 -14.73
C LEU A 166 -11.96 3.76 -13.83
N VAL A 167 -12.45 2.63 -14.34
CA VAL A 167 -12.39 1.35 -13.65
C VAL A 167 -11.08 0.67 -14.00
N GLY A 168 -10.37 0.20 -12.97
CA GLY A 168 -9.13 -0.54 -13.14
C GLY A 168 -8.81 -1.37 -11.91
N ARG A 169 -7.79 -2.22 -12.04
CA ARG A 169 -7.28 -3.10 -11.00
C ARG A 169 -5.84 -2.78 -10.61
N VAL A 170 -5.21 -1.80 -11.26
CA VAL A 170 -3.81 -1.43 -11.03
C VAL A 170 -3.70 -0.09 -10.30
N ALA A 171 -3.03 -0.12 -9.15
CA ALA A 171 -2.42 1.03 -8.52
C ALA A 171 -0.92 0.96 -8.77
N ALA A 172 -0.34 1.96 -9.44
CA ALA A 172 1.05 1.91 -9.89
C ALA A 172 1.90 3.04 -9.28
N MET A 173 3.11 2.70 -8.87
CA MET A 173 4.19 3.62 -8.52
C MET A 173 5.24 3.63 -9.63
N TYR A 174 5.68 4.80 -10.07
CA TYR A 174 6.71 5.00 -11.10
C TYR A 174 8.04 5.40 -10.43
N LEU A 175 8.87 4.41 -10.12
CA LEU A 175 10.05 4.58 -9.27
C LEU A 175 11.12 5.49 -9.88
N ARG A 176 11.11 5.67 -11.20
CA ARG A 176 12.04 6.55 -11.94
C ARG A 176 11.34 7.75 -12.56
N GLY A 177 10.12 8.08 -12.12
CA GLY A 177 9.37 9.23 -12.62
C GLY A 177 10.07 10.58 -12.39
N THR A 178 9.81 11.52 -13.30
CA THR A 178 10.30 12.90 -13.27
C THR A 178 9.15 13.87 -13.53
N PRO A 179 8.14 13.94 -12.64
CA PRO A 179 7.03 14.86 -12.78
C PRO A 179 7.49 16.34 -12.83
N PRO A 180 6.84 17.20 -13.62
CA PRO A 180 7.19 18.60 -13.72
C PRO A 180 6.93 19.34 -12.40
N GLY A 181 7.89 20.15 -11.96
CA GLY A 181 7.74 20.97 -10.75
C GLY A 181 7.87 20.19 -9.43
N ALA A 182 8.21 18.90 -9.47
CA ALA A 182 8.44 18.08 -8.28
C ALA A 182 9.81 17.37 -8.37
N PRO A 183 10.40 16.97 -7.23
CA PRO A 183 11.62 16.15 -7.22
C PRO A 183 11.41 14.82 -7.99
N PRO A 184 12.46 14.29 -8.66
CA PRO A 184 12.41 12.95 -9.25
C PRO A 184 11.99 11.89 -8.23
N CYS A 185 11.14 10.96 -8.64
CA CYS A 185 10.57 9.93 -7.78
C CYS A 185 11.65 9.02 -7.19
N ALA A 186 12.72 8.76 -7.94
CA ALA A 186 13.89 7.99 -7.50
C ALA A 186 14.66 8.63 -6.33
N GLY A 187 14.42 9.91 -6.04
CA GLY A 187 14.99 10.60 -4.88
C GLY A 187 14.30 10.25 -3.56
N ASN A 188 13.14 9.59 -3.60
CA ASN A 188 12.42 9.19 -2.40
C ASN A 188 12.93 7.84 -1.90
N PRO A 189 13.37 7.72 -0.64
CA PRO A 189 13.78 6.45 -0.07
C PRO A 189 12.56 5.56 0.20
N PHE A 190 12.75 4.26 0.07
CA PHE A 190 11.83 3.27 0.64
C PHE A 190 11.98 3.18 2.16
N SER A 191 10.98 2.59 2.82
CA SER A 191 11.08 2.25 4.24
C SER A 191 12.35 1.44 4.55
N PRO A 192 13.23 1.91 5.46
CA PRO A 192 14.45 1.21 5.80
C PRO A 192 14.22 0.00 6.72
N ASP A 193 13.13 -0.01 7.48
CA ASP A 193 12.92 -0.92 8.61
C ASP A 193 11.54 -1.60 8.62
N GLY A 194 10.68 -1.31 7.65
CA GLY A 194 9.32 -1.85 7.61
C GLY A 194 8.33 -1.16 8.55
N VAL A 195 8.73 -0.03 9.16
CA VAL A 195 7.90 0.72 10.11
C VAL A 195 7.81 2.19 9.72
N ALA A 196 8.94 2.81 9.37
CA ALA A 196 8.98 4.20 8.96
C ALA A 196 8.32 4.36 7.58
N THR A 197 7.35 5.26 7.49
CA THR A 197 6.64 5.60 6.25
C THR A 197 7.18 6.89 5.66
N GLY A 198 7.54 6.85 4.39
CA GLY A 198 7.90 8.02 3.59
C GLY A 198 6.91 8.28 2.46
N TYR A 199 7.36 9.08 1.50
CA TYR A 199 6.56 9.45 0.33
C TYR A 199 6.06 8.23 -0.45
N LEU A 200 6.93 7.24 -0.71
CA LEU A 200 6.55 6.06 -1.50
C LEU A 200 5.50 5.19 -0.78
N GLU A 201 5.61 5.06 0.54
CA GLU A 201 4.64 4.34 1.36
C GLU A 201 3.27 5.02 1.35
N PHE A 202 3.21 6.34 1.53
CA PHE A 202 1.95 7.08 1.46
C PHE A 202 1.35 7.07 0.05
N ALA A 203 2.19 7.28 -0.96
CA ALA A 203 1.75 7.30 -2.36
C ALA A 203 1.17 5.95 -2.78
N MET A 204 1.77 4.82 -2.40
CA MET A 204 1.19 3.51 -2.72
C MET A 204 -0.22 3.35 -2.13
N VAL A 205 -0.44 3.73 -0.86
CA VAL A 205 -1.78 3.66 -0.26
C VAL A 205 -2.73 4.62 -0.99
N HIS A 206 -2.29 5.83 -1.32
CA HIS A 206 -3.06 6.81 -2.09
C HIS A 206 -3.54 6.23 -3.44
N GLU A 207 -2.66 5.58 -4.22
CA GLU A 207 -3.04 5.00 -5.51
C GLU A 207 -3.96 3.77 -5.35
N ILE A 208 -3.75 2.95 -4.31
CA ILE A 208 -4.68 1.86 -3.99
C ILE A 208 -6.05 2.44 -3.64
N LEU A 209 -6.10 3.54 -2.88
CA LEU A 209 -7.34 4.19 -2.48
C LEU A 209 -8.12 4.77 -3.65
N HIS A 210 -7.45 5.40 -4.62
CA HIS A 210 -8.06 5.74 -5.91
C HIS A 210 -8.72 4.50 -6.53
N THR A 211 -7.96 3.40 -6.65
CA THR A 211 -8.38 2.17 -7.32
C THR A 211 -9.58 1.49 -6.66
N VAL A 212 -9.74 1.63 -5.34
CA VAL A 212 -10.93 1.13 -4.63
C VAL A 212 -12.11 2.11 -4.63
N GLY A 213 -11.97 3.29 -5.23
CA GLY A 213 -13.01 4.32 -5.34
C GLY A 213 -13.14 5.22 -4.12
N ALA A 214 -12.05 5.40 -3.35
CA ALA A 214 -12.03 6.38 -2.27
C ALA A 214 -12.30 7.79 -2.80
N VAL A 215 -12.81 8.62 -1.90
CA VAL A 215 -13.33 9.96 -2.21
C VAL A 215 -14.32 9.92 -3.37
N ALA A 216 -15.38 9.12 -3.22
CA ALA A 216 -16.49 9.15 -4.16
C ALA A 216 -17.15 10.54 -4.17
N THR A 217 -17.86 10.90 -5.25
CA THR A 217 -18.49 12.23 -5.42
C THR A 217 -19.54 12.59 -4.36
N CYS A 218 -19.97 11.62 -3.55
CA CYS A 218 -20.82 11.81 -2.37
C CYS A 218 -20.08 12.30 -1.11
N ALA A 219 -18.74 12.30 -1.11
CA ALA A 219 -17.91 12.79 -0.02
C ALA A 219 -18.05 14.31 0.12
N PRO A 220 -18.25 14.84 1.34
CA PRO A 220 -18.51 16.26 1.57
C PRO A 220 -17.36 17.18 1.14
N ASN A 221 -16.11 16.72 1.22
CA ASN A 221 -14.92 17.50 0.85
C ASN A 221 -14.34 17.10 -0.52
N HIS A 222 -15.10 16.34 -1.32
CA HIS A 222 -14.68 15.91 -2.66
C HIS A 222 -14.19 17.10 -3.50
N ALA A 223 -13.00 16.95 -4.07
CA ALA A 223 -12.36 17.87 -4.97
C ALA A 223 -11.62 17.09 -6.06
N LEU A 224 -11.59 17.64 -7.28
CA LEU A 224 -10.95 16.99 -8.44
C LEU A 224 -11.43 15.54 -8.63
N ASP A 225 -10.67 14.72 -9.35
CA ASP A 225 -10.99 13.32 -9.59
C ASP A 225 -10.45 12.47 -8.44
N GLY A 226 -11.26 12.24 -7.40
CA GLY A 226 -10.94 11.32 -6.30
C GLY A 226 -10.10 11.88 -5.16
N HIS A 227 -10.11 13.20 -4.94
CA HIS A 227 -9.33 13.84 -3.89
C HIS A 227 -10.19 14.63 -2.91
N VAL A 228 -9.61 15.04 -1.79
CA VAL A 228 -10.18 16.03 -0.88
C VAL A 228 -9.44 17.37 -0.99
N GLY A 229 -10.15 18.46 -0.71
CA GLY A 229 -9.63 19.83 -0.88
C GLY A 229 -9.33 20.60 0.41
N ASP A 230 -9.63 20.03 1.58
CA ASP A 230 -9.79 20.76 2.84
C ASP A 230 -8.57 20.71 3.78
N ASP A 231 -7.87 19.58 3.91
CA ASP A 231 -6.72 19.46 4.82
C ASP A 231 -5.48 18.78 4.18
N PRO A 232 -4.29 19.43 4.15
CA PRO A 232 -3.08 18.86 3.54
C PRO A 232 -2.50 17.65 4.25
N THR A 233 -3.02 17.31 5.44
CA THR A 233 -2.63 16.12 6.20
C THR A 233 -3.46 14.89 5.88
N ASP A 234 -4.53 15.03 5.09
CA ASP A 234 -5.30 13.93 4.53
C ASP A 234 -4.50 13.18 3.46
N LEU A 235 -4.62 11.86 3.45
CA LEU A 235 -3.91 11.03 2.47
C LEU A 235 -4.34 11.34 1.05
N MET A 236 -5.62 11.67 0.82
CA MET A 236 -6.21 11.94 -0.50
C MET A 236 -6.25 13.43 -0.85
N TYR A 237 -5.49 14.28 -0.17
CA TYR A 237 -5.49 15.72 -0.44
C TYR A 237 -4.89 16.10 -1.80
N ALA A 238 -5.59 16.97 -2.55
CA ALA A 238 -5.05 17.64 -3.75
C ALA A 238 -5.45 19.13 -3.84
N GLY A 239 -5.17 19.88 -2.78
CA GLY A 239 -5.32 21.33 -2.77
C GLY A 239 -4.03 22.11 -3.02
N PRO A 240 -4.04 23.44 -2.78
CA PRO A 240 -2.92 24.33 -3.11
C PRO A 240 -1.72 24.24 -2.15
N LEU A 241 -1.86 23.57 -1.01
CA LEU A 241 -0.78 23.42 -0.03
C LEU A 241 0.08 22.19 -0.34
N PRO A 242 1.33 22.12 0.17
CA PRO A 242 2.13 20.90 0.04
C PRO A 242 1.45 19.71 0.72
N TRP A 243 1.41 18.57 0.03
CA TRP A 243 0.90 17.31 0.58
C TRP A 243 1.80 16.82 1.72
N GLN A 244 1.24 16.66 2.92
CA GLN A 244 1.94 16.26 4.15
C GLN A 244 1.11 15.20 4.90
N PRO A 245 0.87 14.03 4.29
CA PRO A 245 -0.06 13.04 4.80
C PRO A 245 0.38 12.57 6.20
N SER A 246 -0.56 12.61 7.15
CA SER A 246 -0.37 12.07 8.49
C SER A 246 -1.65 11.46 9.08
N ARG A 247 -2.75 11.54 8.33
CA ARG A 247 -4.03 10.93 8.61
C ARG A 247 -4.50 10.22 7.35
N LEU A 248 -5.26 9.15 7.55
CA LEU A 248 -6.01 8.52 6.47
C LEU A 248 -7.06 9.52 5.99
N ASP A 249 -8.18 9.64 6.71
CA ASP A 249 -9.30 10.54 6.38
C ASP A 249 -9.47 11.56 7.52
N VAL A 250 -9.21 12.84 7.25
CA VAL A 250 -9.29 13.93 8.23
C VAL A 250 -10.75 14.22 8.53
N GLY A 251 -11.17 13.86 9.75
CA GLY A 251 -12.56 14.03 10.19
C GLY A 251 -13.42 12.79 10.03
N ARG A 252 -12.93 11.75 9.34
CA ARG A 252 -13.63 10.46 9.13
C ARG A 252 -15.00 10.69 8.49
N ASN A 253 -15.04 11.52 7.45
CA ASN A 253 -16.28 11.99 6.84
C ASN A 253 -16.31 11.86 5.31
N ASP A 254 -15.18 11.53 4.67
CA ASP A 254 -15.07 11.53 3.20
C ASP A 254 -15.09 10.13 2.60
N TYR A 255 -14.26 9.21 3.08
CA TYR A 255 -14.10 7.89 2.46
C TYR A 255 -13.71 6.76 3.40
N ALA A 256 -13.42 7.04 4.68
CA ALA A 256 -13.05 6.01 5.66
C ALA A 256 -13.69 6.26 7.03
N GLY A 257 -14.56 5.35 7.45
CA GLY A 257 -15.11 5.29 8.81
C GLY A 257 -16.21 6.31 9.07
N HIS A 258 -16.85 6.85 8.03
CA HIS A 258 -17.92 7.82 8.14
C HIS A 258 -19.30 7.18 8.38
N GLY A 259 -19.44 5.86 8.20
CA GLY A 259 -20.65 5.10 8.55
C GLY A 259 -21.88 5.41 7.69
N ARG A 260 -21.68 6.03 6.53
CA ARG A 260 -22.76 6.42 5.61
C ARG A 260 -23.06 5.28 4.65
N ALA A 261 -24.34 4.94 4.47
CA ALA A 261 -24.75 3.88 3.57
C ALA A 261 -24.82 4.33 2.10
N ASP A 262 -24.95 5.63 1.85
CA ASP A 262 -25.07 6.25 0.53
C ASP A 262 -23.71 6.57 -0.13
N CYS A 263 -22.61 6.33 0.58
CA CYS A 263 -21.26 6.63 0.11
C CYS A 263 -20.31 5.47 0.38
N LEU A 264 -19.30 5.32 -0.49
CA LEU A 264 -18.28 4.29 -0.35
C LEU A 264 -17.50 4.51 0.94
N ASP A 265 -17.46 3.49 1.81
CA ASP A 265 -16.69 3.54 3.05
C ASP A 265 -15.60 2.48 3.01
N LEU A 266 -14.34 2.91 3.06
CA LEU A 266 -13.18 2.04 3.02
C LEU A 266 -13.26 0.95 4.09
N THR A 267 -13.78 1.24 5.28
CA THR A 267 -13.86 0.27 6.39
C THR A 267 -14.74 -0.96 6.09
N ARG A 268 -15.58 -0.88 5.05
CA ARG A 268 -16.38 -2.02 4.55
C ARG A 268 -15.74 -2.76 3.39
N SER A 269 -14.58 -2.31 2.92
CA SER A 269 -13.88 -2.87 1.77
C SER A 269 -13.62 -4.37 1.95
N ALA A 270 -13.87 -5.14 0.90
CA ALA A 270 -13.56 -6.56 0.87
C ALA A 270 -12.05 -6.82 0.99
N LEU A 271 -11.22 -5.85 0.58
CA LEU A 271 -9.76 -5.88 0.75
C LEU A 271 -9.33 -5.65 2.22
N LEU A 272 -10.24 -5.23 3.10
CA LEU A 272 -10.05 -5.17 4.57
C LEU A 272 -10.84 -6.27 5.29
N GLY A 273 -11.51 -7.14 4.53
CA GLY A 273 -12.33 -8.23 5.06
C GLY A 273 -13.79 -7.93 5.31
N GLY A 274 -14.28 -6.79 4.82
CA GLY A 274 -15.71 -6.57 4.63
C GLY A 274 -16.24 -7.27 3.38
N ASP A 275 -17.35 -6.77 2.86
CA ASP A 275 -18.09 -7.33 1.71
C ASP A 275 -18.19 -6.36 0.52
N GLN A 276 -17.77 -5.10 0.70
CA GLN A 276 -17.81 -4.07 -0.35
C GLN A 276 -16.64 -4.26 -1.33
N ARG A 277 -16.91 -4.81 -2.51
CA ARG A 277 -15.92 -4.88 -3.59
C ARG A 277 -15.62 -3.49 -4.17
N PRO A 278 -14.42 -3.25 -4.70
CA PRO A 278 -14.14 -2.05 -5.49
C PRO A 278 -15.17 -1.87 -6.61
N PRO A 279 -15.58 -0.63 -6.94
CA PRO A 279 -16.55 -0.41 -8.00
C PRO A 279 -16.05 -0.93 -9.37
N GLY A 280 -16.89 -1.71 -10.06
CA GLY A 280 -16.58 -2.28 -11.37
C GLY A 280 -15.87 -3.64 -11.34
N TRP A 281 -15.72 -4.25 -10.16
CA TRP A 281 -15.19 -5.61 -9.98
C TRP A 281 -16.24 -6.71 -10.00
#